data_AF-A0A7K2JRH6-F1
#
_entry.id   AF-A0A7K2JRH6-F1
#
_cell.length_a   1.000
_cell.length_b   1.000
_cell.length_c   1.000
_cell.angle_alpha   90.00
_cell.angle_beta   90.00
_cell.angle_gamma   90.00
#
_symmetry.space_group_name_H-M   'P 1'
#
loop_
_entity.id
_entity.type
_entity.pdbx_description
1 polymer ?
#
loop_
_entity_poly.entity_id
_entity_poly.type
_entity_poly.pdbx_seq_one_letter_code
_entity_poly.pdbx_strand_id
1 'polypeptide(L)'
;MITRKRLAAGVCALLAALTAGIALPAGAAAGEPTGEDAPKVDLVLDVSGSMRTRDIDGGTRMAAAKQAFNEVLDATPEEVQLGIRTLGADYPGDDRKTGCKDTAQLYPVGPLDRTEAKTAVATLSPTGWTPIGPALLKAADDLDSGNGSKRIVLISDGEDTCAPLDPCEVAREIAAKGIGLTIDTLGLVPNAKMRQQLSCIAEATGGTYTSVEHTDELTDKVNQLVDRAADPVVTPVAVDGADACAQAPALKSGLYTDREEFGTQRWYRVDVLPGEELRASVSVSADRAVNPSYGVLLRAVTVHGREIVRGEAADNGRTDVVSTGLRYPKPEIDDADTDKPAAETVCLQVTNSFSAAPGVKTTPGLPLELTVDVVDGPSQAADVAAFGLGRGWWLLGLLVLVGFVAGLLWGWLSRWRFAVWRTN
;
A
#
# COMPACT_ATOMS: atom_id res chain seq x y z
N MET A 1 -42.29 -43.02 -68.40
CA MET A 1 -41.14 -43.42 -67.54
C MET A 1 -41.31 -42.71 -66.19
N ILE A 2 -41.86 -43.40 -65.18
CA ILE A 2 -41.12 -44.09 -64.10
C ILE A 2 -40.34 -43.11 -63.20
N THR A 3 -41.00 -42.75 -62.09
CA THR A 3 -40.55 -42.62 -60.69
C THR A 3 -39.10 -42.28 -60.29
N ARG A 4 -38.97 -41.37 -59.31
CA ARG A 4 -38.26 -41.46 -57.98
C ARG A 4 -37.63 -40.11 -57.58
N LYS A 5 -38.12 -39.42 -56.52
CA LYS A 5 -37.64 -39.43 -55.12
C LYS A 5 -36.11 -39.24 -54.94
N ARG A 6 -35.65 -38.09 -54.39
CA ARG A 6 -35.05 -37.94 -53.03
C ARG A 6 -34.33 -36.59 -52.80
N LEU A 7 -34.63 -36.01 -51.61
CA LEU A 7 -33.76 -35.33 -50.61
C LEU A 7 -33.02 -34.04 -51.06
N ALA A 8 -33.37 -32.84 -50.59
CA ALA A 8 -33.33 -32.28 -49.21
C ALA A 8 -31.91 -31.88 -48.74
N ALA A 9 -31.85 -30.65 -48.22
CA ALA A 9 -30.77 -30.00 -47.46
C ALA A 9 -29.53 -29.54 -48.25
N GLY A 10 -29.48 -28.24 -48.57
CA GLY A 10 -28.26 -27.66 -49.13
C GLY A 10 -28.27 -26.16 -49.41
N VAL A 11 -29.10 -25.32 -48.75
CA VAL A 11 -28.99 -23.85 -48.88
C VAL A 11 -29.53 -23.19 -47.61
N CYS A 12 -28.69 -22.94 -46.61
CA CYS A 12 -28.94 -21.95 -45.53
C CYS A 12 -27.73 -21.69 -44.59
N ALA A 13 -26.51 -22.11 -44.93
CA ALA A 13 -25.36 -22.02 -44.01
C ALA A 13 -24.18 -21.19 -44.54
N LEU A 14 -24.42 -20.20 -45.42
CA LEU A 14 -23.32 -19.41 -46.02
C LEU A 14 -23.57 -17.89 -46.09
N LEU A 15 -24.51 -17.36 -45.29
CA LEU A 15 -24.80 -15.92 -45.23
C LEU A 15 -24.98 -15.37 -43.79
N ALA A 16 -24.36 -16.02 -42.80
CA ALA A 16 -24.37 -15.59 -41.40
C ALA A 16 -22.95 -15.55 -40.78
N ALA A 17 -21.94 -15.19 -41.56
CA ALA A 17 -20.53 -15.18 -41.12
C ALA A 17 -19.78 -13.87 -41.47
N LEU A 18 -20.47 -12.72 -41.53
CA LEU A 18 -19.84 -11.45 -41.91
C LEU A 18 -20.39 -10.20 -41.17
N THR A 19 -20.83 -10.36 -39.92
CA THR A 19 -21.21 -9.21 -39.06
C THR A 19 -20.61 -9.22 -37.65
N ALA A 20 -19.63 -10.10 -37.37
CA ALA A 20 -18.93 -10.14 -36.08
C ALA A 20 -17.48 -9.65 -36.27
N GLY A 21 -17.30 -8.34 -36.40
CA GLY A 21 -15.96 -7.77 -36.57
C GLY A 21 -15.99 -6.27 -36.73
N ILE A 22 -16.07 -5.57 -35.60
CA ILE A 22 -15.33 -4.36 -35.20
C ILE A 22 -15.82 -4.11 -33.76
N ALA A 23 -15.26 -4.82 -32.80
CA ALA A 23 -15.27 -4.38 -31.41
C ALA A 23 -14.03 -3.51 -31.25
N LEU A 24 -14.21 -2.20 -31.27
CA LEU A 24 -13.20 -1.26 -30.77
C LEU A 24 -12.92 -1.66 -29.31
N PRO A 25 -11.66 -1.86 -28.90
CA PRO A 25 -11.39 -1.92 -27.47
C PRO A 25 -11.82 -0.56 -26.93
N ALA A 26 -12.87 -0.56 -26.11
CA ALA A 26 -13.17 0.58 -25.27
C ALA A 26 -11.90 0.84 -24.47
N GLY A 27 -11.22 1.94 -24.78
CA GLY A 27 -10.15 2.44 -23.94
C GLY A 27 -10.75 2.56 -22.55
N ALA A 28 -10.31 1.71 -21.64
CA ALA A 28 -10.37 2.01 -20.23
C ALA A 28 -9.52 3.28 -20.10
N ALA A 29 -10.19 4.43 -20.11
CA ALA A 29 -9.61 5.67 -19.69
C ALA A 29 -9.22 5.44 -18.23
N ALA A 30 -7.95 5.12 -18.02
CA ALA A 30 -7.32 5.24 -16.72
C ALA A 30 -7.43 6.71 -16.37
N GLY A 31 -8.45 7.04 -15.56
CA GLY A 31 -8.47 8.29 -14.84
C GLY A 31 -7.18 8.37 -14.03
N GLU A 32 -6.56 9.54 -14.06
CA GLU A 32 -5.66 9.99 -12.99
C GLU A 32 -6.31 9.66 -11.64
N PRO A 33 -5.56 9.33 -10.57
CA PRO A 33 -6.14 9.15 -9.24
C PRO A 33 -6.56 10.53 -8.71
N THR A 34 -7.63 11.08 -9.28
CA THR A 34 -8.29 12.29 -8.81
C THR A 34 -9.35 11.87 -7.81
N GLY A 35 -8.99 11.97 -6.54
CA GLY A 35 -9.93 11.96 -5.41
C GLY A 35 -10.62 10.62 -5.18
N GLU A 36 -10.00 9.76 -4.37
CA GLU A 36 -10.79 8.81 -3.59
C GLU A 36 -11.83 9.60 -2.78
N ASP A 37 -13.05 9.07 -2.66
CA ASP A 37 -14.04 9.63 -1.75
C ASP A 37 -13.37 9.85 -0.38
N ALA A 38 -13.66 10.99 0.25
CA ALA A 38 -13.11 11.36 1.55
C ALA A 38 -13.13 10.17 2.54
N PRO A 39 -11.99 9.85 3.20
CA PRO A 39 -11.93 8.85 4.25
C PRO A 39 -13.05 9.01 5.27
N LYS A 40 -13.68 7.91 5.65
CA LYS A 40 -14.78 7.90 6.61
C LYS A 40 -14.37 7.16 7.87
N VAL A 41 -14.51 7.84 9.00
CA VAL A 41 -14.21 7.28 10.33
C VAL A 41 -15.44 7.42 11.21
N ASP A 42 -15.93 6.32 11.76
CA ASP A 42 -16.98 6.34 12.79
C ASP A 42 -16.38 5.95 14.13
N LEU A 43 -16.42 6.87 15.09
CA LEU A 43 -15.92 6.64 16.44
C LEU A 43 -17.06 6.10 17.29
N VAL A 44 -16.90 4.87 17.77
CA VAL A 44 -17.87 4.19 18.62
C VAL A 44 -17.42 4.29 20.07
N LEU A 45 -18.15 5.07 20.87
CA LEU A 45 -17.85 5.34 22.27
C LEU A 45 -18.73 4.51 23.19
N ASP A 46 -18.09 3.76 24.08
CA ASP A 46 -18.72 3.12 25.22
C ASP A 46 -19.16 4.15 26.27
N VAL A 47 -20.48 4.21 26.50
CA VAL A 47 -21.11 5.03 27.52
C VAL A 47 -21.72 4.15 28.60
N SER A 48 -21.32 2.89 28.72
CA SER A 48 -21.87 1.96 29.71
C SER A 48 -21.43 2.26 31.15
N GLY A 49 -21.95 1.49 32.11
CA GLY A 49 -21.94 1.89 33.52
C GLY A 49 -20.57 1.81 34.16
N SER A 50 -19.74 0.90 33.65
CA SER A 50 -18.33 0.74 33.99
C SER A 50 -17.53 2.00 33.76
N MET A 51 -17.93 2.86 32.81
CA MET A 51 -17.23 4.11 32.49
C MET A 51 -17.28 5.16 33.63
N ARG A 52 -18.07 4.92 34.69
CA ARG A 52 -18.05 5.71 35.94
C ARG A 52 -16.85 5.41 36.84
N THR A 53 -16.16 4.29 36.61
CA THR A 53 -15.04 3.85 37.44
C THR A 53 -13.90 4.85 37.39
N ARG A 54 -13.23 5.05 38.53
CA ARG A 54 -12.13 6.01 38.70
C ARG A 54 -10.79 5.30 38.83
N ASP A 55 -10.25 4.86 37.72
CA ASP A 55 -9.02 4.08 37.65
C ASP A 55 -8.06 4.51 36.52
N ILE A 56 -8.33 5.66 35.89
CA ILE A 56 -7.45 6.30 34.91
C ILE A 56 -7.06 7.70 35.41
N ASP A 57 -5.78 7.92 35.68
CA ASP A 57 -5.18 9.21 36.09
C ASP A 57 -5.94 10.00 37.17
N GLY A 58 -6.61 9.31 38.10
CA GLY A 58 -7.42 9.91 39.16
C GLY A 58 -8.78 10.47 38.73
N GLY A 59 -9.12 10.39 37.44
CA GLY A 59 -10.42 10.72 36.85
C GLY A 59 -11.30 9.50 36.61
N THR A 60 -12.48 9.70 36.00
CA THR A 60 -13.31 8.57 35.51
C THR A 60 -12.86 8.14 34.12
N ARG A 61 -13.07 6.87 33.75
CA ARG A 61 -12.84 6.37 32.38
C ARG A 61 -13.56 7.22 31.32
N MET A 62 -14.80 7.63 31.61
CA MET A 62 -15.55 8.57 30.77
C MET A 62 -14.87 9.93 30.62
N ALA A 63 -14.25 10.46 31.68
CA ALA A 63 -13.57 11.75 31.60
C ALA A 63 -12.33 11.67 30.71
N ALA A 64 -11.52 10.61 30.84
CA ALA A 64 -10.38 10.37 29.98
C ALA A 64 -10.81 10.15 28.52
N ALA A 65 -11.86 9.36 28.28
CA ALA A 65 -12.42 9.20 26.96
C ALA A 65 -12.82 10.55 26.35
N LYS A 66 -13.62 11.36 27.05
CA LYS A 66 -14.02 12.69 26.57
C LYS A 66 -12.83 13.61 26.28
N GLN A 67 -11.78 13.57 27.09
CA GLN A 67 -10.59 14.37 26.86
C GLN A 67 -9.89 13.93 25.57
N ALA A 68 -9.61 12.63 25.40
CA ALA A 68 -9.00 12.12 24.19
C ALA A 68 -9.84 12.41 22.95
N PHE A 69 -11.18 12.30 23.05
CA PHE A 69 -12.09 12.70 21.98
C PHE A 69 -11.91 14.16 21.57
N ASN A 70 -11.81 15.09 22.52
CA ASN A 70 -11.63 16.49 22.19
C ASN A 70 -10.33 16.73 21.43
N GLU A 71 -9.25 16.06 21.83
CA GLU A 71 -7.93 16.17 21.20
C GLU A 71 -7.92 15.56 19.79
N VAL A 72 -8.65 14.47 19.59
CA VAL A 72 -8.83 13.83 18.28
C VAL A 72 -9.63 14.69 17.33
N LEU A 73 -10.73 15.29 17.80
CA LEU A 73 -11.52 16.22 16.99
C LEU A 73 -10.70 17.44 16.56
N ASP A 74 -9.72 17.86 17.37
CA ASP A 74 -8.80 18.93 17.03
C ASP A 74 -7.72 18.49 16.02
N ALA A 75 -7.24 17.25 16.11
CA ALA A 75 -6.22 16.70 15.22
C ALA A 75 -6.76 16.19 13.87
N THR A 76 -8.05 15.87 13.78
CA THR A 76 -8.66 15.30 12.57
C THR A 76 -8.57 16.28 11.38
N PRO A 77 -8.00 15.88 10.23
CA PRO A 77 -7.96 16.69 9.01
C PRO A 77 -9.37 17.04 8.49
N GLU A 78 -9.51 18.17 7.78
CA GLU A 78 -10.82 18.63 7.28
C GLU A 78 -11.37 17.75 6.15
N GLU A 79 -10.50 16.97 5.51
CA GLU A 79 -10.80 16.05 4.42
C GLU A 79 -11.45 14.75 4.92
N VAL A 80 -11.39 14.45 6.22
CA VAL A 80 -11.96 13.24 6.82
C VAL A 80 -13.42 13.47 7.20
N GLN A 81 -14.30 12.56 6.77
CA GLN A 81 -15.68 12.52 7.24
C GLN A 81 -15.75 11.73 8.55
N LEU A 82 -16.12 12.41 9.63
CA LEU A 82 -16.14 11.83 10.97
C LEU A 82 -17.57 11.64 11.46
N GLY A 83 -17.88 10.46 11.99
CA GLY A 83 -19.09 10.15 12.74
C GLY A 83 -18.78 9.84 14.20
N ILE A 84 -19.78 10.03 15.06
CA ILE A 84 -19.72 9.59 16.46
C ILE A 84 -20.97 8.79 16.76
N ARG A 85 -20.77 7.55 17.18
CA ARG A 85 -21.80 6.64 17.65
C ARG A 85 -21.56 6.31 19.11
N THR A 86 -22.64 6.19 19.87
CA THR A 86 -22.58 5.75 21.26
C THR A 86 -23.16 4.35 21.41
N LEU A 87 -22.69 3.63 22.42
CA LEU A 87 -23.33 2.41 22.92
C LEU A 87 -23.61 2.58 24.41
N GLY A 88 -24.80 2.16 24.85
CA GLY A 88 -25.18 2.21 26.26
C GLY A 88 -25.35 3.62 26.82
N ALA A 89 -25.90 4.57 26.04
CA ALA A 89 -25.99 5.98 26.44
C ALA A 89 -27.39 6.41 26.93
N ASP A 90 -28.46 5.74 26.50
CA ASP A 90 -29.83 6.25 26.66
C ASP A 90 -30.69 5.40 27.62
N TYR A 91 -30.30 4.16 27.92
CA TYR A 91 -31.11 3.24 28.73
C TYR A 91 -30.48 2.90 30.08
N PRO A 92 -30.94 3.56 31.18
CA PRO A 92 -30.43 3.30 32.53
C PRO A 92 -31.14 2.14 33.26
N GLY A 93 -32.11 1.48 32.63
CA GLY A 93 -32.90 0.43 33.27
C GLY A 93 -32.25 -0.96 33.22
N ASP A 94 -32.86 -1.93 33.90
CA ASP A 94 -32.34 -3.31 34.00
C ASP A 94 -32.93 -4.27 32.95
N ASP A 95 -33.81 -3.81 32.04
CA ASP A 95 -34.31 -4.67 30.97
C ASP A 95 -33.25 -4.87 29.88
N ARG A 96 -32.62 -6.04 29.92
CA ARG A 96 -31.65 -6.49 28.91
C ARG A 96 -32.17 -6.35 27.48
N LYS A 97 -33.45 -6.61 27.20
CA LYS A 97 -33.97 -6.55 25.82
C LYS A 97 -33.98 -5.14 25.25
N THR A 98 -34.17 -4.15 26.12
CA THR A 98 -34.17 -2.72 25.77
C THR A 98 -32.75 -2.17 25.78
N GLY A 99 -31.96 -2.45 26.83
CA GLY A 99 -30.57 -2.02 26.95
C GLY A 99 -29.67 -2.56 25.84
N CYS A 100 -29.91 -3.78 25.35
CA CYS A 100 -29.12 -4.34 24.26
C CYS A 100 -29.46 -3.79 22.87
N LYS A 101 -30.37 -2.82 22.77
CA LYS A 101 -30.65 -2.04 21.56
C LYS A 101 -30.17 -0.59 21.68
N ASP A 102 -29.53 -0.26 22.81
CA ASP A 102 -29.08 1.09 23.15
C ASP A 102 -27.81 1.45 22.39
N THR A 103 -27.99 1.91 21.16
CA THR A 103 -26.94 2.55 20.35
C THR A 103 -27.56 3.64 19.50
N ALA A 104 -26.92 4.80 19.47
CA ALA A 104 -27.40 5.97 18.76
C ALA A 104 -26.28 6.64 17.97
N GLN A 105 -26.61 7.18 16.80
CA GLN A 105 -25.72 8.07 16.10
C GLN A 105 -25.81 9.44 16.78
N LEU A 106 -24.75 9.81 17.51
CA LEU A 106 -24.67 11.07 18.22
C LEU A 106 -24.29 12.22 17.27
N TYR A 107 -23.39 11.94 16.33
CA TYR A 107 -22.95 12.86 15.29
C TYR A 107 -22.91 12.13 13.95
N PRO A 108 -23.66 12.55 12.91
CA PRO A 108 -23.73 11.85 11.64
C PRO A 108 -22.37 11.86 10.93
N VAL A 109 -22.05 10.78 10.20
CA VAL A 109 -20.84 10.72 9.38
C VAL A 109 -20.90 11.79 8.29
N GLY A 110 -19.97 12.74 8.33
CA GLY A 110 -19.91 13.84 7.37
C GLY A 110 -18.76 14.81 7.67
N PRO A 111 -18.74 15.98 7.00
CA PRO A 111 -17.75 17.03 7.28
C PRO A 111 -17.79 17.44 8.75
N LEU A 112 -16.63 17.51 9.39
CA LEU A 112 -16.52 17.71 10.83
C LEU A 112 -16.77 19.17 11.24
N ASP A 113 -17.87 19.40 11.98
CA ASP A 113 -18.03 20.57 12.84
C ASP A 113 -17.50 20.23 14.25
N ARG A 114 -16.29 20.70 14.54
CA ARG A 114 -15.61 20.47 15.81
C ARG A 114 -16.41 20.98 17.02
N THR A 115 -17.16 22.07 16.86
CA THR A 115 -17.93 22.67 17.97
C THR A 115 -19.14 21.81 18.30
N GLU A 116 -19.87 21.38 17.27
CA GLU A 116 -21.03 20.51 17.43
C GLU A 116 -20.61 19.14 18.00
N ALA A 117 -19.58 18.52 17.44
CA ALA A 117 -19.08 17.22 17.89
C ALA A 117 -18.62 17.25 19.35
N LYS A 118 -17.84 18.27 19.76
CA LYS A 118 -17.41 18.44 21.16
C LYS A 118 -18.58 18.65 22.11
N THR A 119 -19.58 19.44 21.68
CA THR A 119 -20.78 19.68 22.49
C THR A 119 -21.58 18.40 22.68
N ALA A 120 -21.71 17.59 21.63
CA ALA A 120 -22.43 16.33 21.68
C ALA A 120 -21.76 15.32 22.62
N VAL A 121 -20.43 15.19 22.58
CA VAL A 121 -19.67 14.31 23.49
C VAL A 121 -19.72 14.81 24.94
N ALA A 122 -19.73 16.14 25.15
CA ALA A 122 -19.74 16.73 26.49
C ALA A 122 -20.99 16.34 27.31
N THR A 123 -22.16 16.18 26.66
CA THR A 123 -23.44 15.86 27.35
C THR A 123 -23.56 14.41 27.79
N LEU A 124 -22.70 13.51 27.28
CA LEU A 124 -22.79 12.08 27.56
C LEU A 124 -22.61 11.77 29.05
N SER A 125 -23.45 10.89 29.56
CA SER A 125 -23.39 10.42 30.93
C SER A 125 -23.45 8.90 30.92
N PRO A 126 -22.54 8.19 31.61
CA PRO A 126 -22.53 6.73 31.59
C PRO A 126 -23.90 6.12 31.93
N THR A 127 -24.41 5.10 31.23
CA THR A 127 -25.66 4.36 31.58
C THR A 127 -25.41 2.87 31.76
N GLY A 128 -26.35 1.95 31.52
CA GLY A 128 -26.29 0.61 32.12
C GLY A 128 -25.59 -0.49 31.31
N TRP A 129 -25.80 -0.53 29.99
CA TRP A 129 -25.53 -1.72 29.17
C TRP A 129 -24.43 -1.49 28.13
N THR A 130 -23.81 -2.56 27.64
CA THR A 130 -22.69 -2.50 26.69
C THR A 130 -23.01 -3.35 25.44
N PRO A 131 -23.84 -2.85 24.49
CA PRO A 131 -24.22 -3.59 23.29
C PRO A 131 -23.21 -3.41 22.14
N ILE A 132 -22.07 -4.10 22.21
CA ILE A 132 -20.99 -3.94 21.22
C ILE A 132 -21.41 -4.44 19.84
N GLY A 133 -21.98 -5.65 19.76
CA GLY A 133 -22.39 -6.24 18.48
C GLY A 133 -23.38 -5.36 17.69
N PRO A 134 -24.51 -4.95 18.29
CA PRO A 134 -25.47 -4.05 17.63
C PRO A 134 -24.88 -2.70 17.23
N ALA A 135 -23.98 -2.13 18.05
CA ALA A 135 -23.32 -0.87 17.73
C ALA A 135 -22.40 -1.00 16.51
N LEU A 136 -21.62 -2.08 16.41
CA LEU A 136 -20.75 -2.34 15.26
C LEU A 136 -21.54 -2.56 13.96
N LEU A 137 -22.66 -3.28 14.01
CA LEU A 137 -23.53 -3.46 12.84
C LEU A 137 -24.06 -2.12 12.33
N LYS A 138 -24.50 -1.25 13.25
CA LYS A 138 -25.04 0.06 12.89
C LYS A 138 -23.96 1.01 12.39
N ALA A 139 -22.79 1.05 13.03
CA ALA A 139 -21.63 1.81 12.55
C ALA A 139 -21.23 1.37 11.13
N ALA A 140 -21.24 0.07 10.84
CA ALA A 140 -20.97 -0.44 9.51
C ALA A 140 -22.03 0.01 8.48
N ASP A 141 -23.31 0.05 8.87
CA ASP A 141 -24.39 0.57 8.01
C ASP A 141 -24.23 2.09 7.76
N ASP A 142 -23.79 2.87 8.75
CA ASP A 142 -23.55 4.32 8.61
C ASP A 142 -22.40 4.63 7.64
N LEU A 143 -21.42 3.71 7.54
CA LEU A 143 -20.25 3.81 6.67
C LEU A 143 -20.43 3.15 5.29
N ASP A 144 -21.55 2.46 5.02
CA ASP A 144 -21.70 1.61 3.83
C ASP A 144 -21.62 2.38 2.50
N SER A 145 -21.88 3.69 2.51
CA SER A 145 -21.84 4.55 1.32
C SER A 145 -20.42 4.99 0.91
N GLY A 146 -20.16 5.06 -0.39
CA GLY A 146 -18.91 5.56 -0.97
C GLY A 146 -17.80 4.50 -1.10
N ASN A 147 -16.74 4.85 -1.83
CA ASN A 147 -15.59 4.00 -2.14
C ASN A 147 -14.32 4.38 -1.35
N GLY A 148 -14.39 5.41 -0.50
CA GLY A 148 -13.28 5.84 0.36
C GLY A 148 -12.97 4.82 1.44
N SER A 149 -11.82 4.98 2.12
CA SER A 149 -11.44 4.15 3.26
C SER A 149 -12.52 4.24 4.36
N LYS A 150 -12.90 3.10 4.94
CA LYS A 150 -13.93 3.00 5.98
C LYS A 150 -13.32 2.40 7.24
N ARG A 151 -13.33 3.15 8.33
CA ARG A 151 -12.80 2.70 9.61
C ARG A 151 -13.76 2.93 10.76
N ILE A 152 -13.88 1.96 11.65
CA ILE A 152 -14.53 2.09 12.94
C ILE A 152 -13.45 2.11 14.02
N VAL A 153 -13.52 3.07 14.94
CA VAL A 153 -12.67 3.10 16.13
C VAL A 153 -13.55 2.86 17.35
N LEU A 154 -13.49 1.65 17.91
CA LEU A 154 -14.25 1.27 19.09
C LEU A 154 -13.42 1.56 20.35
N ILE A 155 -13.94 2.41 21.23
CA ILE A 155 -13.35 2.70 22.54
C ILE A 155 -14.26 2.13 23.60
N SER A 156 -13.82 1.08 24.31
CA SER A 156 -14.63 0.37 25.29
C SER A 156 -13.84 -0.07 26.52
N ASP A 157 -14.51 -0.07 27.67
CA ASP A 157 -13.94 -0.43 28.98
C ASP A 157 -14.57 -1.70 29.57
N GLY A 158 -15.48 -2.32 28.82
CA GLY A 158 -16.40 -3.34 29.28
C GLY A 158 -16.47 -4.55 28.34
N GLU A 159 -16.83 -5.69 28.93
CA GLU A 159 -17.24 -6.86 28.18
C GLU A 159 -18.65 -6.64 27.62
N ASP A 160 -18.95 -7.29 26.49
CA ASP A 160 -20.33 -7.25 25.98
C ASP A 160 -21.28 -7.92 26.98
N THR A 161 -22.28 -7.17 27.41
CA THR A 161 -23.30 -7.62 28.38
C THR A 161 -24.56 -8.13 27.68
N CYS A 162 -24.52 -8.27 26.35
CA CYS A 162 -25.66 -8.35 25.45
C CYS A 162 -25.66 -9.62 24.60
N ALA A 163 -25.55 -10.78 25.27
CA ALA A 163 -25.80 -12.09 24.67
C ALA A 163 -27.24 -12.21 24.11
N PRO A 164 -27.46 -12.91 22.98
CA PRO A 164 -26.61 -13.99 22.44
C PRO A 164 -25.66 -13.61 21.29
N LEU A 165 -25.63 -12.35 20.84
CA LEU A 165 -24.83 -11.97 19.67
C LEU A 165 -23.36 -11.80 20.08
N ASP A 166 -22.47 -12.67 19.62
CA ASP A 166 -21.03 -12.54 19.87
C ASP A 166 -20.45 -11.41 19.01
N PRO A 167 -19.86 -10.35 19.60
CA PRO A 167 -19.27 -9.26 18.83
C PRO A 167 -18.15 -9.67 17.89
N CYS A 168 -17.43 -10.77 18.16
CA CYS A 168 -16.42 -11.26 17.22
C CYS A 168 -17.07 -11.91 15.99
N GLU A 169 -18.19 -12.62 16.15
CA GLU A 169 -18.95 -13.14 15.01
C GLU A 169 -19.50 -12.00 14.15
N VAL A 170 -20.02 -10.95 14.78
CA VAL A 170 -20.46 -9.72 14.10
C VAL A 170 -19.33 -9.09 13.29
N ALA A 171 -18.13 -8.96 13.87
CA ALA A 171 -16.98 -8.40 13.16
C ALA A 171 -16.59 -9.24 11.93
N ARG A 172 -16.67 -10.57 12.01
CA ARG A 172 -16.44 -11.46 10.86
C ARG A 172 -17.53 -11.33 9.81
N GLU A 173 -18.79 -11.15 10.20
CA GLU A 173 -19.88 -10.89 9.26
C GLU A 173 -19.67 -9.56 8.52
N ILE A 174 -19.25 -8.51 9.24
CA ILE A 174 -18.92 -7.21 8.64
C ILE A 174 -17.76 -7.36 7.65
N ALA A 175 -16.69 -8.05 8.01
CA ALA A 175 -15.57 -8.33 7.10
C ALA A 175 -16.03 -9.11 5.85
N ALA A 176 -16.90 -10.10 6.04
CA ALA A 176 -17.43 -10.93 4.96
C ALA A 176 -18.33 -10.18 3.97
N LYS A 177 -18.88 -9.01 4.33
CA LYS A 177 -19.61 -8.14 3.38
C LYS A 177 -18.69 -7.58 2.28
N GLY A 178 -17.37 -7.61 2.47
CA GLY A 178 -16.40 -7.17 1.46
C GLY A 178 -16.41 -5.66 1.21
N ILE A 179 -16.93 -4.86 2.15
CA ILE A 179 -17.08 -3.40 2.04
C ILE A 179 -15.79 -2.62 2.35
N GLY A 180 -14.65 -3.31 2.56
CA GLY A 180 -13.36 -2.68 2.86
C GLY A 180 -13.32 -1.95 4.22
N LEU A 181 -14.12 -2.40 5.19
CA LEU A 181 -14.21 -1.79 6.51
C LEU A 181 -13.21 -2.42 7.49
N THR A 182 -12.44 -1.59 8.18
CA THR A 182 -11.52 -1.99 9.26
C THR A 182 -12.03 -1.53 10.62
N ILE A 183 -11.93 -2.38 11.66
CA ILE A 183 -12.30 -2.04 13.03
C ILE A 183 -11.05 -2.04 13.91
N ASP A 184 -10.71 -0.89 14.46
CA ASP A 184 -9.68 -0.75 15.49
C ASP A 184 -10.35 -0.69 16.87
N THR A 185 -9.75 -1.37 17.87
CA THR A 185 -10.32 -1.47 19.21
C THR A 185 -9.35 -0.92 20.26
N LEU A 186 -9.84 -0.03 21.11
CA LEU A 186 -9.12 0.53 22.25
C LEU A 186 -9.80 0.07 23.54
N GLY A 187 -9.08 -0.72 24.32
CA GLY A 187 -9.52 -1.21 25.62
C GLY A 187 -9.04 -0.30 26.75
N LEU A 188 -9.97 0.27 27.51
CA LEU A 188 -9.65 1.05 28.71
C LEU A 188 -9.51 0.12 29.92
N VAL A 189 -8.32 0.03 30.51
CA VAL A 189 -8.01 -0.82 31.68
C VAL A 189 -8.52 -2.27 31.50
N PRO A 190 -8.01 -3.00 30.48
CA PRO A 190 -8.61 -4.25 30.04
C PRO A 190 -8.37 -5.42 31.00
N ASN A 191 -9.42 -6.22 31.23
CA ASN A 191 -9.27 -7.55 31.81
C ASN A 191 -8.98 -8.60 30.70
N ALA A 192 -8.57 -9.81 31.09
CA ALA A 192 -8.16 -10.86 30.14
C ALA A 192 -9.25 -11.26 29.13
N LYS A 193 -10.52 -11.30 29.57
CA LYS A 193 -11.65 -11.68 28.73
C LYS A 193 -12.02 -10.56 27.75
N MET A 194 -12.06 -9.32 28.23
CA MET A 194 -12.28 -8.14 27.39
C MET A 194 -11.18 -7.99 26.33
N ARG A 195 -9.92 -8.19 26.71
CA ARG A 195 -8.79 -8.21 25.77
C ARG A 195 -9.00 -9.23 24.67
N GLN A 196 -9.36 -10.47 25.01
CA GLN A 196 -9.60 -11.53 24.02
C GLN A 196 -10.71 -11.15 23.04
N GLN A 197 -11.79 -10.55 23.54
CA GLN A 197 -12.94 -10.15 22.73
C GLN A 197 -12.59 -8.98 21.78
N LEU A 198 -11.96 -7.92 22.29
CA LEU A 198 -11.57 -6.75 21.50
C LEU A 198 -10.49 -7.08 20.47
N SER A 199 -9.53 -7.95 20.82
CA SER A 199 -8.55 -8.47 19.87
C SER A 199 -9.22 -9.29 18.75
N CYS A 200 -10.20 -10.13 19.09
CA CYS A 200 -10.95 -10.92 18.09
C CYS A 200 -11.70 -10.04 17.08
N ILE A 201 -12.31 -8.94 17.53
CA ILE A 201 -12.99 -7.96 16.67
C ILE A 201 -12.01 -7.30 15.70
N ALA A 202 -10.87 -6.82 16.22
CA ALA A 202 -9.86 -6.15 15.41
C ALA A 202 -9.26 -7.10 14.36
N GLU A 203 -8.82 -8.29 14.79
CA GLU A 203 -8.23 -9.31 13.91
C GLU A 203 -9.19 -9.77 12.81
N ALA A 204 -10.50 -9.86 13.09
CA ALA A 204 -11.50 -10.27 12.11
C ALA A 204 -11.62 -9.32 10.91
N THR A 205 -11.25 -8.05 11.07
CA THR A 205 -11.35 -7.01 10.03
C THR A 205 -10.00 -6.46 9.58
N GLY A 206 -8.89 -7.03 10.07
CA GLY A 206 -7.54 -6.56 9.78
C GLY A 206 -7.13 -5.27 10.52
N GLY A 207 -7.85 -4.89 11.57
CA GLY A 207 -7.52 -3.75 12.43
C GLY A 207 -6.59 -4.11 13.58
N THR A 208 -6.41 -3.18 14.50
CA THR A 208 -5.50 -3.31 15.63
C THR A 208 -6.19 -3.16 16.98
N TYR A 209 -5.78 -3.99 17.95
CA TYR A 209 -6.17 -3.86 19.35
C TYR A 209 -5.09 -3.12 20.13
N THR A 210 -5.49 -2.10 20.88
CA THR A 210 -4.62 -1.36 21.79
C THR A 210 -5.20 -1.35 23.20
N SER A 211 -4.35 -1.62 24.19
CA SER A 211 -4.66 -1.42 25.61
C SER A 211 -4.24 -0.02 26.02
N VAL A 212 -5.09 0.67 26.75
CA VAL A 212 -4.80 2.02 27.24
C VAL A 212 -5.02 2.07 28.75
N GLU A 213 -3.97 2.50 29.46
CA GLU A 213 -3.97 2.63 30.91
C GLU A 213 -3.90 4.10 31.37
N HIS A 214 -3.53 5.01 30.47
CA HIS A 214 -3.37 6.44 30.71
C HIS A 214 -4.08 7.27 29.64
N THR A 215 -4.51 8.47 30.01
CA THR A 215 -5.26 9.39 29.13
C THR A 215 -4.40 9.84 27.93
N ASP A 216 -3.12 10.13 28.16
CA ASP A 216 -2.20 10.58 27.11
C ASP A 216 -2.00 9.49 26.04
N GLU A 217 -1.94 8.22 26.45
CA GLU A 217 -1.88 7.09 25.52
C GLU A 217 -3.16 6.97 24.68
N LEU A 218 -4.33 7.30 25.25
CA LEU A 218 -5.60 7.28 24.53
C LEU A 218 -5.57 8.30 23.40
N THR A 219 -5.18 9.54 23.68
CA THR A 219 -5.05 10.59 22.68
C THR A 219 -4.11 10.17 21.56
N ASP A 220 -2.87 9.80 21.90
CA ASP A 220 -1.84 9.48 20.91
C ASP A 220 -2.31 8.35 19.99
N LYS A 221 -3.03 7.38 20.54
CA LYS A 221 -3.51 6.23 19.78
C LYS A 221 -4.69 6.55 18.90
N VAL A 222 -5.66 7.31 19.39
CA VAL A 222 -6.79 7.68 18.54
C VAL A 222 -6.33 8.63 17.42
N ASN A 223 -5.41 9.58 17.69
CA ASN A 223 -4.79 10.40 16.65
C ASN A 223 -4.08 9.54 15.60
N GLN A 224 -3.24 8.59 16.04
CA GLN A 224 -2.58 7.66 15.14
C GLN A 224 -3.58 6.86 14.27
N LEU A 225 -4.72 6.46 14.82
CA LEU A 225 -5.73 5.69 14.08
C LEU A 225 -6.50 6.54 13.07
N VAL A 226 -6.77 7.80 13.41
CA VAL A 226 -7.39 8.78 12.51
C VAL A 226 -6.43 9.16 11.38
N ASP A 227 -5.17 9.44 11.69
CA ASP A 227 -4.14 9.72 10.67
C ASP A 227 -3.99 8.55 9.70
N ARG A 228 -3.90 7.32 10.22
CA ARG A 228 -3.90 6.11 9.38
C ARG A 228 -5.18 5.90 8.59
N ALA A 229 -6.29 6.53 8.97
CA ALA A 229 -7.54 6.43 8.23
C ALA A 229 -7.58 7.45 7.11
N ALA A 230 -6.99 8.63 7.36
CA ALA A 230 -6.80 9.69 6.39
C ALA A 230 -5.84 9.27 5.25
N ASP A 231 -4.87 8.40 5.54
CA ASP A 231 -3.99 7.84 4.51
C ASP A 231 -4.79 6.88 3.57
N PRO A 232 -4.82 7.17 2.26
CA PRO A 232 -5.53 6.33 1.30
C PRO A 232 -4.90 4.94 1.22
N VAL A 233 -5.73 3.89 1.24
CA VAL A 233 -5.27 2.51 1.04
C VAL A 233 -5.00 2.33 -0.44
N VAL A 234 -3.72 2.29 -0.82
CA VAL A 234 -3.34 2.03 -2.20
C VAL A 234 -3.67 0.58 -2.56
N THR A 235 -4.79 0.36 -3.27
CA THR A 235 -5.14 -0.96 -3.79
C THR A 235 -4.23 -1.30 -4.98
N PRO A 236 -3.52 -2.44 -4.99
CA PRO A 236 -2.72 -2.86 -6.13
C PRO A 236 -3.55 -3.00 -7.40
N VAL A 237 -3.07 -2.43 -8.50
CA VAL A 237 -3.70 -2.56 -9.81
C VAL A 237 -3.22 -3.86 -10.48
N ALA A 238 -4.14 -4.76 -10.79
CA ALA A 238 -3.81 -5.97 -11.55
C ALA A 238 -3.35 -5.61 -12.97
N VAL A 239 -2.20 -6.13 -13.38
CA VAL A 239 -1.63 -5.90 -14.71
C VAL A 239 -1.02 -7.18 -15.24
N ASP A 240 -1.18 -7.41 -16.56
CA ASP A 240 -0.57 -8.53 -17.25
C ASP A 240 0.70 -8.06 -18.00
N GLY A 241 1.87 -8.38 -17.46
CA GLY A 241 3.15 -8.12 -18.11
C GLY A 241 3.30 -8.91 -19.42
N ALA A 242 3.81 -8.25 -20.46
CA ALA A 242 3.99 -8.89 -21.77
C ALA A 242 5.31 -9.67 -21.85
N ASP A 243 5.48 -10.48 -22.91
CA ASP A 243 6.70 -11.24 -23.18
C ASP A 243 7.81 -10.40 -23.85
N ALA A 244 7.49 -9.17 -24.27
CA ALA A 244 8.40 -8.23 -24.92
C ALA A 244 8.02 -6.76 -24.67
N CYS A 245 9.03 -5.87 -24.64
CA CYS A 245 8.79 -4.45 -24.38
C CYS A 245 7.77 -3.78 -25.32
N ALA A 246 7.78 -4.11 -26.62
CA ALA A 246 6.90 -3.47 -27.60
C ALA A 246 5.40 -3.67 -27.30
N GLN A 247 5.05 -4.76 -26.62
CA GLN A 247 3.68 -5.16 -26.29
C GLN A 247 3.33 -4.91 -24.82
N ALA A 248 4.32 -4.50 -24.03
CA ALA A 248 4.18 -4.33 -22.59
C ALA A 248 3.17 -3.24 -22.22
N PRO A 249 2.39 -3.42 -21.14
CA PRO A 249 1.49 -2.38 -20.66
C PRO A 249 2.28 -1.14 -20.20
N ALA A 250 1.72 0.04 -20.44
CA ALA A 250 2.29 1.29 -19.95
C ALA A 250 1.79 1.55 -18.53
N LEU A 251 2.72 1.63 -17.58
CA LEU A 251 2.48 1.90 -16.17
C LEU A 251 2.71 3.38 -15.86
N LYS A 252 2.02 3.85 -14.82
CA LYS A 252 2.22 5.16 -14.20
C LYS A 252 2.74 4.95 -12.78
N SER A 253 2.92 6.02 -12.01
CA SER A 253 3.25 5.90 -10.60
C SER A 253 2.11 5.15 -9.88
N GLY A 254 2.43 4.09 -9.14
CA GLY A 254 1.45 3.24 -8.48
C GLY A 254 2.00 1.88 -8.03
N LEU A 255 1.11 1.12 -7.39
CA LEU A 255 1.33 -0.25 -6.94
C LEU A 255 0.60 -1.21 -7.87
N TYR A 256 1.30 -2.23 -8.35
CA TYR A 256 0.81 -3.18 -9.35
C TYR A 256 1.00 -4.63 -8.87
N THR A 257 0.10 -5.51 -9.30
CA THR A 257 0.17 -6.96 -9.04
C THR A 257 0.05 -7.76 -10.34
N ASP A 258 0.84 -8.82 -10.46
CA ASP A 258 0.90 -9.74 -11.60
C ASP A 258 1.23 -11.16 -11.12
N ARG A 259 1.24 -12.14 -12.03
CA ARG A 259 1.81 -13.48 -11.82
C ARG A 259 2.82 -13.83 -12.92
N GLU A 260 4.04 -14.12 -12.50
CA GLU A 260 5.13 -14.53 -13.38
C GLU A 260 5.30 -16.05 -13.36
N GLU A 261 5.23 -16.69 -14.53
CA GLU A 261 5.46 -18.13 -14.63
C GLU A 261 6.95 -18.47 -14.51
N PHE A 262 7.24 -19.68 -14.03
CA PHE A 262 8.60 -20.18 -13.86
C PHE A 262 9.38 -20.15 -15.19
N GLY A 263 10.57 -19.54 -15.18
CA GLY A 263 11.44 -19.46 -16.36
C GLY A 263 10.94 -18.51 -17.47
N THR A 264 9.92 -17.70 -17.17
CA THR A 264 9.48 -16.60 -18.05
C THR A 264 10.07 -15.28 -17.59
N GLN A 265 9.85 -14.23 -18.38
CA GLN A 265 10.20 -12.86 -18.06
C GLN A 265 8.98 -11.99 -18.34
N ARG A 266 8.76 -10.97 -17.51
CA ARG A 266 7.66 -10.01 -17.69
C ARG A 266 8.20 -8.64 -18.05
N TRP A 267 7.52 -7.98 -18.99
CA TRP A 267 7.87 -6.66 -19.47
C TRP A 267 6.77 -5.65 -19.17
N TYR A 268 7.19 -4.48 -18.71
CA TYR A 268 6.34 -3.30 -18.46
C TYR A 268 6.99 -2.06 -19.08
N ARG A 269 6.22 -1.02 -19.40
CA ARG A 269 6.72 0.26 -19.92
C ARG A 269 6.42 1.40 -18.97
N VAL A 270 7.35 2.32 -18.81
CA VAL A 270 7.15 3.56 -18.04
C VAL A 270 7.70 4.72 -18.87
N ASP A 271 6.94 5.79 -18.99
CA ASP A 271 7.39 7.01 -19.67
C ASP A 271 8.04 7.94 -18.66
N VAL A 272 9.25 8.43 -18.97
CA VAL A 272 10.04 9.31 -18.09
C VAL A 272 10.41 10.60 -18.84
N LEU A 273 10.00 11.75 -18.34
CA LEU A 273 10.35 13.07 -18.87
C LEU A 273 11.75 13.50 -18.41
N PRO A 274 12.44 14.37 -19.16
CA PRO A 274 13.65 15.03 -18.64
C PRO A 274 13.39 15.74 -17.33
N GLY A 275 14.32 15.60 -16.39
CA GLY A 275 14.18 16.13 -15.04
C GLY A 275 13.45 15.19 -14.08
N GLU A 276 12.87 14.07 -14.53
CA GLU A 276 12.24 13.07 -13.66
C GLU A 276 13.19 11.93 -13.27
N GLU A 277 12.89 11.26 -12.15
CA GLU A 277 13.53 10.03 -11.70
C GLU A 277 12.52 8.88 -11.65
N LEU A 278 12.84 7.80 -12.36
CA LEU A 278 12.12 6.53 -12.26
C LEU A 278 12.68 5.70 -11.10
N ARG A 279 11.82 5.35 -10.16
CA ARG A 279 12.06 4.37 -9.10
C ARG A 279 11.16 3.18 -9.35
N ALA A 280 11.74 1.99 -9.38
CA ALA A 280 10.96 0.78 -9.51
C ALA A 280 11.49 -0.27 -8.54
N SER A 281 10.58 -0.98 -7.88
CA SER A 281 10.94 -2.17 -7.10
C SER A 281 9.96 -3.29 -7.34
N VAL A 282 10.47 -4.51 -7.35
CA VAL A 282 9.70 -5.71 -7.59
C VAL A 282 9.93 -6.70 -6.46
N SER A 283 8.86 -7.37 -6.05
CA SER A 283 8.87 -8.44 -5.07
C SER A 283 8.20 -9.66 -5.68
N VAL A 284 8.85 -10.81 -5.60
CA VAL A 284 8.27 -12.10 -6.01
C VAL A 284 8.14 -12.97 -4.76
N SER A 285 6.93 -13.45 -4.50
CA SER A 285 6.63 -14.27 -3.32
C SER A 285 6.48 -15.74 -3.67
N ALA A 286 6.99 -16.61 -2.81
CA ALA A 286 6.85 -18.06 -2.94
C ALA A 286 5.56 -18.52 -2.26
N ASP A 287 4.43 -18.50 -2.98
CA ASP A 287 3.14 -19.01 -2.49
C ASP A 287 3.05 -20.56 -2.47
N ARG A 288 4.15 -21.25 -2.79
CA ARG A 288 4.27 -22.72 -2.85
C ARG A 288 5.73 -23.17 -2.69
N ALA A 289 5.93 -24.48 -2.53
CA ALA A 289 7.27 -25.04 -2.40
C ALA A 289 8.11 -24.85 -3.68
N VAL A 290 9.25 -24.18 -3.51
CA VAL A 290 10.26 -23.91 -4.54
C VAL A 290 11.60 -24.53 -4.13
N ASN A 291 12.44 -24.88 -5.10
CA ASN A 291 13.79 -25.36 -4.79
C ASN A 291 14.65 -24.19 -4.25
N PRO A 292 15.67 -24.47 -3.43
CA PRO A 292 16.59 -23.46 -2.93
C PRO A 292 17.39 -22.78 -4.07
N SER A 293 18.05 -21.66 -3.74
CA SER A 293 18.89 -20.88 -4.67
C SER A 293 18.11 -20.23 -5.83
N TYR A 294 17.40 -19.16 -5.50
CA TYR A 294 16.59 -18.36 -6.43
C TYR A 294 17.01 -16.90 -6.37
N GLY A 295 16.63 -16.14 -7.39
CA GLY A 295 16.89 -14.71 -7.46
C GLY A 295 15.87 -14.00 -8.35
N VAL A 296 15.80 -12.69 -8.14
CA VAL A 296 14.95 -11.77 -8.89
C VAL A 296 15.85 -10.69 -9.47
N LEU A 297 15.67 -10.43 -10.76
CA LEU A 297 16.39 -9.44 -11.53
C LEU A 297 15.38 -8.46 -12.12
N LEU A 298 15.58 -7.17 -11.84
CA LEU A 298 14.83 -6.07 -12.44
C LEU A 298 15.80 -5.24 -13.29
N ARG A 299 15.51 -5.08 -14.58
CA ARG A 299 16.32 -4.26 -15.49
C ARG A 299 15.47 -3.16 -16.08
N ALA A 300 16.01 -1.94 -16.09
CA ALA A 300 15.51 -0.86 -16.93
C ALA A 300 16.30 -0.86 -18.23
N VAL A 301 15.61 -1.01 -19.36
CA VAL A 301 16.22 -1.00 -20.68
C VAL A 301 15.50 -0.02 -21.59
N THR A 302 16.23 0.57 -22.54
CA THR A 302 15.63 1.37 -23.60
C THR A 302 14.79 0.50 -24.54
N VAL A 303 13.89 1.12 -25.32
CA VAL A 303 13.15 0.43 -26.40
C VAL A 303 14.02 -0.28 -27.44
N HIS A 304 15.31 0.09 -27.52
CA HIS A 304 16.31 -0.53 -28.41
C HIS A 304 17.14 -1.63 -27.72
N GLY A 305 16.80 -2.01 -26.48
CA GLY A 305 17.44 -3.12 -25.76
C GLY A 305 18.76 -2.76 -25.06
N ARG A 306 19.16 -1.48 -25.04
CA ARG A 306 20.30 -1.02 -24.23
C ARG A 306 19.89 -0.99 -22.76
N GLU A 307 20.63 -1.70 -21.90
CA GLU A 307 20.46 -1.64 -20.45
C GLU A 307 20.89 -0.28 -19.90
N ILE A 308 20.06 0.27 -19.02
CA ILE A 308 20.26 1.55 -18.35
C ILE A 308 20.77 1.29 -16.93
N VAL A 309 20.01 0.52 -16.15
CA VAL A 309 20.30 0.18 -14.76
C VAL A 309 19.63 -1.15 -14.42
N ARG A 310 20.14 -1.85 -13.41
CA ARG A 310 19.57 -3.08 -12.90
C ARG A 310 19.59 -3.12 -11.37
N GLY A 311 18.62 -3.82 -10.80
CA GLY A 311 18.61 -4.31 -9.43
C GLY A 311 18.61 -5.83 -9.44
N GLU A 312 19.37 -6.45 -8.55
CA GLU A 312 19.38 -7.90 -8.37
C GLU A 312 19.25 -8.26 -6.89
N ALA A 313 18.58 -9.36 -6.61
CA ALA A 313 18.55 -9.99 -5.30
C ALA A 313 18.57 -11.52 -5.48
N ALA A 314 19.27 -12.20 -4.59
CA ALA A 314 19.34 -13.66 -4.57
C ALA A 314 19.22 -14.16 -3.13
N ASP A 315 18.56 -15.29 -2.95
CA ASP A 315 18.36 -15.89 -1.64
C ASP A 315 18.32 -17.43 -1.72
N ASN A 316 18.45 -18.07 -0.56
CA ASN A 316 18.53 -19.49 -0.40
C ASN A 316 17.64 -19.98 0.75
N GLY A 317 16.33 -20.03 0.51
CA GLY A 317 15.37 -20.87 1.24
C GLY A 317 14.91 -20.41 2.62
N ARG A 318 15.24 -19.18 3.06
CA ARG A 318 14.83 -18.65 4.37
C ARG A 318 13.83 -17.49 4.32
N THR A 319 13.50 -17.00 3.13
CA THR A 319 12.60 -15.85 2.95
C THR A 319 11.48 -16.22 1.98
N ASP A 320 10.24 -15.97 2.39
CA ASP A 320 9.02 -16.21 1.60
C ASP A 320 8.89 -15.23 0.43
N VAL A 321 9.68 -14.15 0.41
CA VAL A 321 9.68 -13.08 -0.59
C VAL A 321 11.11 -12.69 -0.95
N VAL A 322 11.38 -12.46 -2.23
CA VAL A 322 12.62 -11.82 -2.70
C VAL A 322 12.28 -10.53 -3.42
N SER A 323 12.94 -9.45 -3.04
CA SER A 323 12.71 -8.13 -3.58
C SER A 323 13.99 -7.47 -4.07
N THR A 324 13.87 -6.67 -5.13
CA THR A 324 14.95 -5.84 -5.65
C THR A 324 14.39 -4.56 -6.25
N GLY A 325 15.25 -3.58 -6.53
CA GLY A 325 14.82 -2.30 -7.08
C GLY A 325 15.92 -1.58 -7.84
N LEU A 326 15.51 -0.56 -8.58
CA LEU A 326 16.39 0.30 -9.36
C LEU A 326 15.92 1.75 -9.27
N ARG A 327 16.86 2.65 -9.58
CA ARG A 327 16.59 4.07 -9.77
C ARG A 327 17.24 4.54 -11.07
N TYR A 328 16.53 5.36 -11.83
CA TYR A 328 17.00 5.96 -13.08
C TYR A 328 16.62 7.45 -13.11
N PRO A 329 17.54 8.35 -12.72
CA PRO A 329 17.35 9.79 -12.92
C PRO A 329 17.60 10.16 -14.38
N LYS A 330 16.63 10.82 -15.02
CA LYS A 330 16.77 11.35 -16.38
C LYS A 330 17.19 12.82 -16.32
N PRO A 331 18.35 13.21 -16.90
CA PRO A 331 18.84 14.58 -16.82
C PRO A 331 17.88 15.56 -17.50
N GLU A 332 17.78 16.78 -16.97
CA GLU A 332 17.12 17.91 -17.64
C GLU A 332 17.84 18.22 -18.96
N ILE A 333 17.08 18.70 -19.94
CA ILE A 333 17.61 19.16 -21.23
C ILE A 333 17.48 20.68 -21.26
N ASP A 334 18.61 21.39 -21.34
CA ASP A 334 18.70 22.87 -21.33
C ASP A 334 18.29 23.55 -22.66
N ASP A 335 17.46 22.91 -23.50
CA ASP A 335 17.16 23.43 -24.83
C ASP A 335 15.90 24.31 -24.82
N ALA A 336 16.13 25.62 -24.86
CA ALA A 336 15.11 26.69 -24.89
C ALA A 336 14.26 26.77 -26.18
N ASP A 337 14.39 25.82 -27.12
CA ASP A 337 13.84 25.92 -28.48
C ASP A 337 12.89 24.77 -28.89
N THR A 338 12.45 23.91 -27.96
CA THR A 338 11.40 22.92 -28.25
C THR A 338 10.27 22.97 -27.22
N ASP A 339 9.06 23.30 -27.68
CA ASP A 339 7.82 23.16 -26.91
C ASP A 339 7.65 21.70 -26.46
N LYS A 340 7.93 21.46 -25.18
CA LYS A 340 7.87 20.20 -24.40
C LYS A 340 8.90 19.13 -24.77
N PRO A 341 9.78 18.74 -23.83
CA PRO A 341 10.66 17.60 -24.04
C PRO A 341 9.88 16.29 -24.21
N ALA A 342 10.29 15.44 -25.16
CA ALA A 342 9.68 14.14 -25.37
C ALA A 342 10.00 13.16 -24.22
N ALA A 343 8.96 12.46 -23.75
CA ALA A 343 9.12 11.36 -22.80
C ALA A 343 9.98 10.24 -23.42
N GLU A 344 10.89 9.66 -22.63
CA GLU A 344 11.61 8.44 -23.01
C GLU A 344 10.84 7.26 -22.41
N THR A 345 10.40 6.34 -23.27
CA THR A 345 9.81 5.09 -22.81
C THR A 345 10.91 4.14 -22.35
N VAL A 346 10.91 3.82 -21.06
CA VAL A 346 11.78 2.85 -20.41
C VAL A 346 11.03 1.52 -20.25
N CYS A 347 11.63 0.42 -20.67
CA CYS A 347 11.09 -0.91 -20.46
C CYS A 347 11.64 -1.49 -19.16
N LEU A 348 10.76 -1.86 -18.23
CA LEU A 348 11.09 -2.66 -17.05
C LEU A 348 10.98 -4.14 -17.41
N GLN A 349 12.09 -4.86 -17.30
CA GLN A 349 12.16 -6.31 -17.48
C GLN A 349 12.34 -6.96 -16.11
N VAL A 350 11.36 -7.75 -15.70
CA VAL A 350 11.43 -8.62 -14.53
C VAL A 350 11.78 -10.02 -14.98
N THR A 351 12.69 -10.67 -14.27
CA THR A 351 13.04 -12.07 -14.46
C THR A 351 13.30 -12.70 -13.11
N ASN A 352 12.86 -13.93 -12.92
CA ASN A 352 13.18 -14.71 -11.73
C ASN A 352 13.77 -16.08 -12.08
N SER A 353 14.55 -16.64 -11.15
CA SER A 353 15.13 -17.98 -11.26
C SER A 353 14.49 -19.00 -10.31
N PHE A 354 13.26 -18.75 -9.85
CA PHE A 354 12.54 -19.74 -9.07
C PHE A 354 12.35 -21.01 -9.88
N SER A 355 12.31 -22.14 -9.18
CA SER A 355 11.97 -23.44 -9.79
C SER A 355 11.07 -24.23 -8.85
N ALA A 356 10.05 -24.87 -9.42
CA ALA A 356 9.10 -25.66 -8.64
C ALA A 356 9.74 -26.94 -8.12
N ALA A 357 9.42 -27.31 -6.87
CA ALA A 357 9.79 -28.62 -6.33
C ALA A 357 9.03 -29.76 -7.05
N PRO A 358 9.52 -31.01 -7.01
CA PRO A 358 8.84 -32.14 -7.67
C PRO A 358 7.38 -32.28 -7.23
N GLY A 359 6.46 -32.35 -8.19
CA GLY A 359 5.02 -32.49 -7.95
C GLY A 359 4.26 -31.19 -7.65
N VAL A 360 4.94 -30.03 -7.65
CA VAL A 360 4.30 -28.72 -7.46
C VAL A 360 3.79 -28.17 -8.80
N LYS A 361 2.58 -27.59 -8.79
CA LYS A 361 2.00 -26.93 -9.98
C LYS A 361 2.73 -25.62 -10.29
N THR A 362 3.03 -25.39 -11.56
CA THR A 362 3.71 -24.17 -12.03
C THR A 362 2.77 -23.06 -12.46
N THR A 363 1.50 -23.37 -12.72
CA THR A 363 0.47 -22.42 -13.16
C THR A 363 -0.70 -22.39 -12.15
N PRO A 364 -1.22 -21.20 -11.77
CA PRO A 364 -0.74 -19.87 -12.18
C PRO A 364 0.66 -19.57 -11.62
N GLY A 365 1.38 -18.63 -12.24
CA GLY A 365 2.74 -18.23 -11.85
C GLY A 365 2.87 -17.74 -10.41
N LEU A 366 4.08 -17.39 -9.97
CA LEU A 366 4.31 -16.84 -8.63
C LEU A 366 3.76 -15.41 -8.53
N PRO A 367 3.17 -15.00 -7.39
CA PRO A 367 2.73 -13.62 -7.20
C PRO A 367 3.90 -12.65 -7.31
N LEU A 368 3.69 -11.62 -8.12
CA LEU A 368 4.62 -10.53 -8.37
C LEU A 368 3.95 -9.22 -7.96
N GLU A 369 4.64 -8.43 -7.16
CA GLU A 369 4.25 -7.05 -6.83
C GLU A 369 5.29 -6.10 -7.39
N LEU A 370 4.83 -5.11 -8.16
CA LEU A 370 5.68 -4.10 -8.79
C LEU A 370 5.23 -2.73 -8.31
N THR A 371 6.17 -1.96 -7.78
CA THR A 371 5.98 -0.53 -7.50
C THR A 371 6.72 0.26 -8.56
N VAL A 372 6.03 1.25 -9.11
CA VAL A 372 6.61 2.23 -10.03
C VAL A 372 6.33 3.59 -9.45
N ASP A 373 7.35 4.44 -9.43
CA ASP A 373 7.22 5.82 -8.99
C ASP A 373 8.08 6.70 -9.90
N VAL A 374 7.43 7.64 -10.56
CA VAL A 374 8.05 8.68 -11.40
C VAL A 374 7.85 10.00 -10.68
N VAL A 375 8.95 10.59 -10.23
CA VAL A 375 8.99 11.80 -9.41
C VAL A 375 9.96 12.81 -9.98
N ASP A 376 9.89 14.05 -9.48
CA ASP A 376 10.92 15.05 -9.77
C ASP A 376 12.30 14.51 -9.37
N GLY A 377 13.21 14.58 -10.34
CA GLY A 377 14.59 14.15 -10.21
C GLY A 377 15.40 15.10 -9.32
N PRO A 378 16.55 14.63 -8.79
CA PRO A 378 17.42 15.48 -8.01
C PRO A 378 17.99 16.63 -8.86
N SER A 379 18.06 17.83 -8.28
CA SER A 379 18.66 19.04 -8.90
C SER A 379 20.09 18.87 -9.43
N GLN A 380 20.78 17.82 -8.99
CA GLN A 380 21.98 17.30 -9.63
C GLN A 380 21.70 15.84 -9.97
N ALA A 381 21.31 15.57 -11.21
CA ALA A 381 21.26 14.23 -11.77
C ALA A 381 22.69 13.69 -11.91
N ALA A 382 23.34 13.44 -10.76
CA ALA A 382 24.62 12.76 -10.73
C ALA A 382 24.35 11.34 -11.22
N ASP A 383 24.87 11.04 -12.40
CA ASP A 383 24.92 9.70 -12.97
C ASP A 383 25.29 8.72 -11.86
N VAL A 384 24.44 7.73 -11.59
CA VAL A 384 24.71 6.67 -10.61
C VAL A 384 26.01 5.93 -10.93
N ALA A 385 26.48 5.98 -12.19
CA ALA A 385 27.79 5.49 -12.59
C ALA A 385 28.97 6.32 -12.02
N ALA A 386 28.73 7.55 -11.57
CA ALA A 386 29.75 8.42 -10.98
C ALA A 386 30.30 7.87 -9.65
N PHE A 387 29.52 7.05 -8.93
CA PHE A 387 30.00 6.36 -7.73
C PHE A 387 31.05 5.28 -8.01
N GLY A 388 31.25 4.87 -9.27
CA GLY A 388 32.24 3.86 -9.66
C GLY A 388 33.38 4.34 -10.56
N LEU A 389 33.13 5.31 -11.45
CA LEU A 389 34.08 5.65 -12.52
C LEU A 389 34.62 7.09 -12.48
N GLY A 390 33.99 7.99 -11.71
CA GLY A 390 34.31 9.43 -11.71
C GLY A 390 35.61 9.83 -11.00
N ARG A 391 36.23 8.94 -10.20
CA ARG A 391 37.48 9.23 -9.46
C ARG A 391 38.75 8.66 -10.11
N GLY A 392 38.65 7.88 -11.18
CA GLY A 392 39.81 7.23 -11.82
C GLY A 392 40.76 8.18 -12.56
N TRP A 393 40.27 9.34 -13.00
CA TRP A 393 41.07 10.32 -13.75
C TRP A 393 42.18 10.95 -12.91
N TRP A 394 41.97 11.12 -11.61
CA TRP A 394 43.01 11.59 -10.69
C TRP A 394 44.12 10.55 -10.50
N LEU A 395 43.79 9.25 -10.48
CA LEU A 395 44.79 8.18 -10.41
C LEU A 395 45.60 8.07 -11.71
N LEU A 396 44.95 8.23 -12.87
CA LEU A 396 45.64 8.33 -14.17
C LEU A 396 46.55 9.55 -14.22
N GLY A 397 46.06 10.72 -13.81
CA GLY A 397 46.86 11.95 -13.73
C GLY A 397 48.07 11.80 -12.78
N LEU A 398 47.87 11.17 -11.62
CA LEU A 398 48.93 10.88 -10.66
C LEU A 398 49.97 9.92 -11.25
N LEU A 399 49.55 8.84 -11.92
CA LEU A 399 50.46 7.88 -12.56
C LEU A 399 51.30 8.53 -13.66
N VAL A 400 50.69 9.37 -14.49
CA VAL A 400 51.41 10.11 -15.54
C VAL A 400 52.44 11.06 -14.91
N LEU A 401 52.05 11.80 -13.87
CA LEU A 401 52.94 12.75 -13.20
C LEU A 401 54.09 12.06 -12.47
N VAL A 402 53.82 10.96 -11.75
CA VAL A 402 54.84 10.15 -11.09
C VAL A 402 55.80 9.54 -12.11
N GLY A 403 55.29 9.00 -13.22
CA GLY A 403 56.10 8.47 -14.31
C GLY A 403 57.01 9.52 -14.94
N PHE A 404 56.48 10.73 -15.17
CA PHE A 404 57.25 11.85 -15.70
C PHE A 404 58.37 12.30 -14.75
N VAL A 405 58.07 12.47 -13.45
CA VAL A 405 59.06 12.86 -12.44
C VAL A 405 60.13 11.78 -12.27
N ALA A 406 59.76 10.50 -12.22
CA ALA A 406 60.71 9.40 -12.14
C ALA A 406 61.63 9.36 -13.37
N GLY A 407 61.10 9.59 -14.57
CA GLY A 407 61.88 9.69 -15.80
C GLY A 407 62.88 10.85 -15.78
N LEU A 408 62.47 12.03 -15.32
CA LEU A 408 63.35 13.18 -15.17
C LEU A 408 64.46 12.95 -14.14
N LEU A 409 64.13 12.36 -12.98
CA LEU A 409 65.10 12.02 -11.96
C LEU A 409 66.13 11.01 -12.46
N TRP A 410 65.69 9.97 -13.17
CA TRP A 410 66.57 8.98 -13.78
C TRP A 410 67.48 9.59 -14.86
N GLY A 411 66.93 10.46 -15.70
CA GLY A 411 67.70 11.23 -16.69
C GLY A 411 68.76 12.13 -16.05
N TRP A 412 68.44 12.77 -14.92
CA TRP A 412 69.37 13.60 -14.18
C TRP A 412 70.48 12.78 -13.48
N LEU A 413 70.11 11.70 -12.78
CA LEU A 413 71.04 10.77 -12.13
C LEU A 413 72.00 10.12 -13.14
N SER A 414 71.51 9.70 -14.30
CA SER A 414 72.36 9.11 -15.34
C SER A 414 73.36 10.12 -15.90
N ARG A 415 72.94 11.37 -16.16
CA ARG A 415 73.84 12.45 -16.57
C ARG A 415 74.88 12.80 -15.50
N TRP A 416 74.48 12.85 -14.23
CA TRP A 416 75.40 13.12 -13.12
C TRP A 416 76.43 12.00 -12.97
N ARG A 417 76.01 10.74 -13.10
CA ARG A 417 76.91 9.57 -13.08
C ARG A 417 77.94 9.61 -14.21
N PHE A 418 77.54 10.00 -15.43
CA PHE A 418 78.43 10.20 -16.56
C PHE A 418 79.37 11.40 -16.43
N ALA A 419 78.99 12.43 -15.68
CA ALA A 419 79.84 13.58 -15.40
C ALA A 419 80.92 13.25 -14.37
N VAL A 420 80.56 12.56 -13.28
CA VAL A 420 81.50 12.14 -12.22
C VAL A 420 82.52 11.12 -12.73
N TRP A 421 82.14 10.24 -13.68
CA TRP A 421 83.05 9.30 -14.34
C TRP A 421 84.06 9.93 -15.31
N ARG A 422 83.89 11.21 -15.68
CA ARG A 422 84.84 11.92 -16.56
C ARG A 422 85.86 12.77 -15.80
N THR A 423 85.70 12.90 -14.49
CA THR A 423 86.56 13.71 -13.61
C THR A 423 87.43 12.88 -12.66
N ASN A 424 87.26 11.56 -12.64
CA ASN A 424 88.19 10.57 -12.08
C ASN A 424 88.83 9.80 -13.24
#